data_AF-A0A948IL19-F1
#
_entry.id   AF-A0A948IL19-F1
#
_cell.length_a   1.000
_cell.length_b   1.000
_cell.length_c   1.000
_cell.angle_alpha   90.00
_cell.angle_beta   90.00
_cell.angle_gamma   90.00
#
_symmetry.space_group_name_H-M   'P 1'
#
loop_
_entity.id
_entity.type
_entity.pdbx_description
1 polymer ?
#
loop_
_entity_poly.entity_id
_entity_poly.type
_entity_poly.pdbx_seq_one_letter_code
_entity_poly.pdbx_strand_id
1 'polypeptide(L)'
;MHDWIAEHLDPLHDSAVAGGPRKSDFDLTPGGWSDTPLDKLTPAAVLIGLVEREAGPTVLLTRRSDTMRSHTGQVALPGGRVDPGERPWETALREAHEEVGLEPRFVSLVGLSTPYQTGTGYLITPVVGFVRAGFELKANPDEVADIFETPFSFLMDLANYEEHEREMPGGEKRRFYAATHDERYIWGATAGILRALYERLYGAALA
;
A
#
# COMPACT_ATOMS: atom_id res chain seq x y z
N MET A 1 18.83 1.36 9.00
CA MET A 1 17.40 1.16 8.66
C MET A 1 17.17 1.29 7.18
N HIS A 2 17.55 2.41 6.54
CA HIS A 2 17.47 2.58 5.09
C HIS A 2 18.07 1.39 4.31
N ASP A 3 19.35 1.08 4.55
CA ASP A 3 20.05 -0.01 3.84
C ASP A 3 19.44 -1.37 4.12
N TRP A 4 19.06 -1.62 5.37
CA TRP A 4 18.39 -2.86 5.77
C TRP A 4 17.05 -3.04 5.04
N ILE A 5 16.23 -1.99 4.90
CA ILE A 5 15.01 -2.08 4.10
C ILE A 5 15.36 -2.37 2.64
N ALA A 6 16.35 -1.67 2.07
CA ALA A 6 16.77 -1.86 0.69
C ALA A 6 17.20 -3.30 0.37
N GLU A 7 17.93 -3.95 1.28
CA GLU A 7 18.37 -5.35 1.14
C GLU A 7 17.22 -6.36 1.03
N HIS A 8 16.02 -6.00 1.52
CA HIS A 8 14.83 -6.89 1.53
C HIS A 8 13.83 -6.57 0.41
N LEU A 9 14.04 -5.51 -0.36
CA LEU A 9 13.16 -5.09 -1.45
C LEU A 9 13.71 -5.50 -2.81
N ASP A 10 12.82 -5.65 -3.79
CA ASP A 10 13.24 -5.83 -5.17
C ASP A 10 13.79 -4.50 -5.70
N PRO A 11 14.82 -4.51 -6.57
CA PRO A 11 15.23 -3.33 -7.29
C PRO A 11 14.07 -2.74 -8.11
N LEU A 12 14.12 -1.42 -8.37
CA LEU A 12 13.17 -0.78 -9.26
C LEU A 12 13.29 -1.38 -10.68
N HIS A 13 12.23 -1.98 -11.20
CA HIS A 13 12.17 -2.58 -12.54
C HIS A 13 10.83 -2.33 -13.27
N ASP A 14 10.86 -2.24 -14.60
CA ASP A 14 9.74 -1.69 -15.39
C ASP A 14 8.41 -2.46 -15.29
N SER A 15 8.40 -3.71 -14.82
CA SER A 15 7.19 -4.56 -14.75
C SER A 15 6.84 -4.97 -13.32
N ALA A 16 5.60 -4.76 -12.89
CA ALA A 16 5.04 -5.29 -11.64
C ALA A 16 5.11 -6.83 -11.51
N VAL A 17 5.33 -7.54 -12.63
CA VAL A 17 5.04 -8.96 -12.79
C VAL A 17 6.30 -9.75 -13.12
N ALA A 18 7.33 -9.62 -12.31
CA ALA A 18 8.54 -10.45 -12.45
C ALA A 18 8.38 -11.82 -11.77
N GLY A 19 7.31 -12.57 -12.07
CA GLY A 19 7.15 -14.00 -11.72
C GLY A 19 7.30 -14.41 -10.24
N GLY A 20 7.41 -13.46 -9.31
CA GLY A 20 7.68 -13.66 -7.90
C GLY A 20 6.44 -13.95 -7.05
N PRO A 21 6.62 -14.15 -5.74
CA PRO A 21 5.51 -14.33 -4.81
C PRO A 21 4.59 -13.10 -4.84
N ARG A 22 3.28 -13.33 -4.76
CA ARG A 22 2.24 -12.29 -4.69
C ARG A 22 1.38 -12.49 -3.45
N LYS A 23 0.76 -11.41 -2.99
CA LYS A 23 -0.26 -11.42 -1.93
C LYS A 23 -1.60 -10.97 -2.48
N SER A 24 -2.68 -11.25 -1.77
CA SER A 24 -4.02 -10.89 -2.25
C SER A 24 -5.07 -10.78 -1.15
N ASP A 25 -6.18 -10.11 -1.49
CA ASP A 25 -7.40 -10.09 -0.67
C ASP A 25 -8.04 -11.48 -0.46
N PHE A 26 -7.51 -12.52 -1.13
CA PHE A 26 -8.01 -13.89 -1.05
C PHE A 26 -7.11 -14.81 -0.22
N ASP A 27 -5.95 -14.33 0.23
CA ASP A 27 -4.95 -15.14 0.95
C ASP A 27 -5.50 -15.71 2.27
N LEU A 28 -6.48 -15.01 2.85
CA LEU A 28 -7.16 -15.40 4.08
C LEU A 28 -8.40 -16.28 3.86
N THR A 29 -8.87 -16.44 2.62
CA THR A 29 -10.10 -17.18 2.32
C THR A 29 -9.79 -18.67 2.10
N PRO A 30 -10.28 -19.58 2.96
CA PRO A 30 -10.06 -21.02 2.77
C PRO A 30 -10.73 -21.48 1.47
N GLY A 31 -9.96 -22.09 0.56
CA GLY A 31 -10.48 -22.58 -0.74
C GLY A 31 -10.01 -21.78 -1.96
N GLY A 32 -9.41 -20.60 -1.76
CA GLY A 32 -8.41 -20.07 -2.68
C GLY A 32 -8.82 -18.90 -3.58
N TRP A 33 -7.88 -17.97 -3.68
CA TRP A 33 -7.40 -17.20 -4.84
C TRP A 33 -8.41 -16.85 -5.93
N SER A 34 -8.47 -15.57 -6.29
CA SER A 34 -9.09 -15.18 -7.56
C SER A 34 -8.39 -15.89 -8.73
N ASP A 35 -9.14 -16.71 -9.46
CA ASP A 35 -8.76 -17.31 -10.75
C ASP A 35 -8.54 -16.28 -11.87
N THR A 36 -8.68 -14.99 -11.59
CA THR A 36 -8.44 -13.91 -12.57
C THR A 36 -7.01 -13.99 -13.08
N PRO A 37 -6.81 -14.24 -14.39
CA PRO A 37 -5.49 -14.25 -15.00
C PRO A 37 -4.78 -12.89 -14.83
N LEU A 38 -3.47 -12.89 -14.70
CA LEU A 38 -2.68 -11.67 -14.45
C LEU A 38 -2.85 -10.64 -15.58
N ASP A 39 -3.01 -11.07 -16.82
CA ASP A 39 -3.26 -10.21 -17.99
C ASP A 39 -4.64 -9.54 -17.99
N LYS A 40 -5.53 -9.95 -17.06
CA LYS A 40 -6.85 -9.36 -16.85
C LYS A 40 -6.88 -8.39 -15.67
N LEU A 41 -5.83 -8.31 -14.88
CA LEU A 41 -5.74 -7.36 -13.77
C LEU A 41 -5.34 -5.98 -14.28
N THR A 42 -5.96 -4.94 -13.71
CA THR A 42 -5.57 -3.56 -13.98
C THR A 42 -4.30 -3.22 -13.18
N PRO A 43 -3.19 -2.85 -13.82
CA PRO A 43 -1.98 -2.47 -13.10
C PRO A 43 -2.19 -1.17 -12.31
N ALA A 44 -1.71 -1.16 -11.08
CA ALA A 44 -1.73 0.00 -10.19
C ALA A 44 -0.43 0.07 -9.39
N ALA A 45 -0.10 1.24 -8.87
CA ALA A 45 1.05 1.43 -7.99
C ALA A 45 0.70 2.36 -6.83
N VAL A 46 1.30 2.10 -5.68
CA VAL A 46 1.12 2.89 -4.47
C VAL A 46 2.48 3.23 -3.85
N LEU A 47 2.58 4.38 -3.21
CA LEU A 47 3.76 4.80 -2.46
C LEU A 47 3.61 4.44 -0.98
N ILE A 48 4.50 3.58 -0.48
CA ILE A 48 4.79 3.44 0.94
C ILE A 48 5.86 4.49 1.28
N GLY A 49 5.39 5.72 1.54
CA GLY A 49 6.24 6.86 1.85
C GLY A 49 6.66 6.85 3.31
N LEU A 50 7.91 6.46 3.58
CA LEU A 50 8.51 6.45 4.92
C LEU A 50 9.02 7.84 5.27
N VAL A 51 8.21 8.61 5.99
CA VAL A 51 8.57 9.97 6.40
C VAL A 51 9.54 9.93 7.57
N GLU A 52 10.69 10.58 7.42
CA GLU A 52 11.71 10.64 8.47
C GLU A 52 11.27 11.61 9.58
N ARG A 53 10.99 11.07 10.77
CA ARG A 53 10.68 11.84 11.98
C ARG A 53 11.67 11.53 13.11
N GLU A 54 11.83 12.45 14.06
CA GLU A 54 12.74 12.28 15.21
C GLU A 54 12.42 11.03 16.05
N ALA A 55 11.14 10.71 16.21
CA ALA A 55 10.67 9.54 16.97
C ALA A 55 10.77 8.20 16.20
N GLY A 56 11.29 8.22 14.96
CA GLY A 56 11.29 7.09 14.04
C GLY A 56 10.41 7.34 12.81
N PRO A 57 10.56 6.53 11.75
CA PRO A 57 9.82 6.76 10.51
C PRO A 57 8.31 6.53 10.71
N THR A 58 7.53 7.28 9.97
CA THR A 58 6.07 7.10 9.84
C THR A 58 5.73 6.76 8.40
N VAL A 59 4.55 6.18 8.16
CA VAL A 59 4.03 5.90 6.82
C VAL A 59 2.98 6.95 6.47
N LEU A 60 3.16 7.62 5.35
CA LEU A 60 2.19 8.55 4.79
C LEU A 60 0.95 7.80 4.26
N LEU A 61 -0.22 8.20 4.75
CA LEU A 61 -1.52 7.62 4.40
C LEU A 61 -2.53 8.73 4.09
N THR A 62 -3.55 8.36 3.31
CA THR A 62 -4.67 9.23 2.96
C THR A 62 -5.98 8.63 3.46
N ARG A 63 -6.96 9.49 3.71
CA ARG A 63 -8.37 9.08 3.80
C ARG A 63 -9.08 9.57 2.54
N ARG A 64 -9.65 8.63 1.78
CA ARG A 64 -10.38 8.94 0.55
C ARG A 64 -11.58 9.84 0.83
N SER A 65 -11.89 10.74 -0.11
CA SER A 65 -12.99 11.69 0.01
C SER A 65 -14.35 11.00 0.14
N ASP A 66 -15.24 11.61 0.93
CA ASP A 66 -16.59 11.09 1.19
C ASP A 66 -17.52 11.20 -0.04
N THR A 67 -17.09 11.93 -1.07
CA THR A 67 -17.83 12.13 -2.32
C THR A 67 -17.47 11.12 -3.41
N MET A 68 -16.46 10.27 -3.19
CA MET A 68 -16.03 9.29 -4.19
C MET A 68 -17.05 8.16 -4.36
N ARG A 69 -17.24 7.75 -5.62
CA ARG A 69 -18.19 6.68 -6.02
C ARG A 69 -17.83 5.29 -5.46
N SER A 70 -16.59 5.08 -5.04
CA SER A 70 -16.10 3.82 -4.49
C SER A 70 -15.10 4.07 -3.35
N HIS A 71 -15.02 3.12 -2.43
CA HIS A 71 -14.06 3.12 -1.31
C HIS A 71 -14.09 4.39 -0.44
N THR A 72 -15.29 4.96 -0.31
CA THR A 72 -15.59 6.19 0.41
C THR A 72 -15.07 6.12 1.86
N GLY A 73 -14.29 7.12 2.28
CA GLY A 73 -13.73 7.22 3.63
C GLY A 73 -12.66 6.18 4.01
N GLN A 74 -12.25 5.30 3.09
CA GLN A 74 -11.23 4.29 3.38
C GLN A 74 -9.84 4.91 3.51
N VAL A 75 -9.04 4.37 4.42
CA VAL A 75 -7.61 4.67 4.51
C VAL A 75 -6.89 3.99 3.36
N ALA A 76 -6.01 4.71 2.68
CA ALA A 76 -5.22 4.23 1.56
C ALA A 76 -3.76 4.70 1.64
N LEU A 77 -2.89 4.00 0.91
CA LEU A 77 -1.59 4.54 0.52
C LEU A 77 -1.81 5.45 -0.70
N PRO A 78 -1.06 6.56 -0.85
CA PRO A 78 -1.15 7.36 -2.06
C PRO A 78 -0.84 6.52 -3.30
N GLY A 79 -1.67 6.60 -4.34
CA GLY A 79 -1.48 5.77 -5.52
C GLY A 79 -2.72 5.54 -6.36
N GLY A 80 -2.49 4.99 -7.55
CA GLY A 80 -3.52 4.88 -8.57
C GLY A 80 -3.13 3.93 -9.70
N ARG A 81 -3.79 4.12 -10.84
CA ARG A 81 -3.60 3.26 -12.02
C ARG A 81 -2.30 3.61 -12.73
N VAL A 82 -1.63 2.59 -13.26
CA VAL A 82 -0.46 2.80 -14.11
C VAL A 82 -0.93 3.24 -15.49
N ASP A 83 -0.46 4.41 -15.93
CA ASP A 83 -0.75 4.88 -17.28
C ASP A 83 0.10 4.18 -18.34
N PRO A 84 -0.36 4.12 -19.61
CA PRO A 84 0.39 3.47 -20.67
C PRO A 84 1.82 4.03 -20.82
N GLY A 85 2.81 3.17 -20.60
CA GLY A 85 4.23 3.52 -20.70
C GLY A 85 4.87 4.02 -19.41
N GLU A 86 4.10 4.17 -18.32
CA GLU A 86 4.66 4.46 -17.00
C GLU A 86 5.24 3.21 -16.35
N ARG A 87 6.35 3.40 -15.63
CA ARG A 87 6.88 2.40 -14.70
C ARG A 87 6.17 2.55 -13.34
N PRO A 88 6.04 1.47 -12.54
CA PRO A 88 5.27 1.53 -11.30
C PRO A 88 5.69 2.63 -10.32
N TRP A 89 6.98 2.93 -10.19
CA TRP A 89 7.44 4.02 -9.32
C TRP A 89 7.17 5.42 -9.88
N GLU A 90 7.08 5.57 -11.20
CA GLU A 90 6.68 6.84 -11.80
C GLU A 90 5.22 7.12 -11.49
N THR A 91 4.36 6.10 -11.65
CA THR A 91 2.96 6.15 -11.22
C THR A 91 2.84 6.48 -9.74
N ALA A 92 3.55 5.76 -8.86
CA ALA A 92 3.45 6.01 -7.41
C ALA A 92 3.87 7.44 -7.02
N LEU A 93 4.90 7.99 -7.66
CA LEU A 93 5.34 9.38 -7.44
C LEU A 93 4.37 10.40 -8.02
N ARG A 94 3.84 10.17 -9.23
CA ARG A 94 2.85 11.04 -9.86
C ARG A 94 1.59 11.12 -9.00
N GLU A 95 1.03 9.97 -8.62
CA GLU A 95 -0.19 9.88 -7.82
C GLU A 95 0.01 10.50 -6.43
N ALA A 96 1.14 10.24 -5.75
CA ALA A 96 1.44 10.92 -4.49
C ALA A 96 1.55 12.44 -4.63
N HIS A 97 2.08 12.93 -5.75
CA HIS A 97 2.10 14.36 -6.02
C HIS A 97 0.69 14.91 -6.29
N GLU A 98 -0.13 14.21 -7.08
CA GLU A 98 -1.50 14.62 -7.44
C GLU A 98 -2.45 14.59 -6.24
N GLU A 99 -2.41 13.54 -5.43
CA GLU A 99 -3.33 13.33 -4.29
C GLU A 99 -2.97 14.18 -3.07
N VAL A 100 -1.67 14.31 -2.75
CA VAL A 100 -1.21 14.91 -1.49
C VAL A 100 -0.17 16.01 -1.65
N GLY A 101 0.19 16.41 -2.87
CA GLY A 101 1.17 17.46 -3.13
C GLY A 101 2.61 17.07 -2.81
N LEU A 102 2.89 15.77 -2.64
CA LEU A 102 4.25 15.31 -2.31
C LEU A 102 5.16 15.41 -3.52
N GLU A 103 5.95 16.48 -3.55
CA GLU A 103 6.94 16.73 -4.61
C GLU A 103 7.99 15.60 -4.70
N PRO A 104 8.18 14.96 -5.88
CA PRO A 104 9.07 13.81 -6.03
C PRO A 104 10.52 14.03 -5.56
N ARG A 105 11.00 15.28 -5.59
CA ARG A 105 12.34 15.65 -5.10
C ARG A 105 12.55 15.39 -3.60
N PHE A 106 11.49 15.18 -2.82
CA PHE A 106 11.60 14.81 -1.40
C PHE A 106 11.64 13.30 -1.19
N VAL A 107 11.40 12.51 -2.23
CA VAL A 107 11.32 11.05 -2.15
C VAL A 107 12.61 10.43 -2.67
N SER A 108 13.27 9.64 -1.83
CA SER A 108 14.34 8.73 -2.22
C SER A 108 13.77 7.32 -2.32
N LEU A 109 13.52 6.86 -3.54
CA LEU A 109 13.00 5.52 -3.81
C LEU A 109 14.03 4.45 -3.42
N VAL A 110 13.54 3.41 -2.74
CA VAL A 110 14.37 2.32 -2.22
C VAL A 110 14.21 1.05 -3.05
N GLY A 111 12.97 0.66 -3.33
CA GLY A 111 12.68 -0.59 -4.01
C GLY A 111 11.20 -0.92 -4.05
N LEU A 112 10.89 -2.10 -4.58
CA LEU A 112 9.53 -2.62 -4.73
C LEU A 112 9.27 -3.70 -3.68
N SER A 113 8.09 -3.64 -3.06
CA SER A 113 7.60 -4.69 -2.17
C SER A 113 6.76 -5.71 -2.93
N THR A 114 6.27 -6.73 -2.22
CA THR A 114 5.45 -7.81 -2.76
C THR A 114 4.19 -7.28 -3.47
N PRO A 115 3.97 -7.60 -4.75
CA PRO A 115 2.76 -7.22 -5.47
C PRO A 115 1.48 -7.74 -4.79
N TYR A 116 0.42 -6.95 -4.83
CA TYR A 116 -0.83 -7.22 -4.14
C TYR A 116 -2.04 -7.21 -5.09
N GLN A 117 -2.74 -8.34 -5.18
CA GLN A 117 -3.95 -8.48 -5.97
C GLN A 117 -5.19 -8.13 -5.13
N THR A 118 -5.93 -7.11 -5.55
CA THR A 118 -7.18 -6.72 -4.90
C THR A 118 -8.36 -7.52 -5.41
N GLY A 119 -9.38 -7.62 -4.57
CA GLY A 119 -10.67 -8.19 -4.93
C GLY A 119 -11.45 -7.41 -5.98
N THR A 120 -11.03 -6.17 -6.27
CA THR A 120 -11.60 -5.27 -7.28
C THR A 120 -10.91 -5.36 -8.64
N GLY A 121 -9.96 -6.30 -8.81
CA GLY A 121 -9.32 -6.55 -10.10
C GLY A 121 -8.08 -5.70 -10.39
N TYR A 122 -7.47 -5.09 -9.37
CA TYR A 122 -6.17 -4.43 -9.50
C TYR A 122 -5.03 -5.35 -9.10
N LEU A 123 -3.89 -5.20 -9.78
CA LEU A 123 -2.59 -5.69 -9.33
C LEU A 123 -1.75 -4.48 -8.92
N ILE A 124 -1.62 -4.28 -7.61
CA ILE A 124 -0.93 -3.14 -7.02
C ILE A 124 0.55 -3.48 -6.82
N THR A 125 1.42 -2.57 -7.26
CA THR A 125 2.85 -2.59 -6.96
C THR A 125 3.15 -1.61 -5.84
N PRO A 126 3.49 -2.06 -4.61
CA PRO A 126 3.88 -1.15 -3.55
C PRO A 126 5.34 -0.72 -3.73
N VAL A 127 5.53 0.58 -3.88
CA VAL A 127 6.82 1.23 -4.06
C VAL A 127 7.23 1.84 -2.73
N VAL A 128 8.41 1.50 -2.21
CA VAL A 128 8.90 2.04 -0.93
C VAL A 128 9.89 3.17 -1.19
N GLY A 129 9.70 4.30 -0.51
CA GLY A 129 10.59 5.45 -0.61
C GLY A 129 10.67 6.21 0.71
N PHE A 130 11.86 6.74 1.03
CA PHE A 130 12.04 7.63 2.17
C PHE A 130 11.70 9.07 1.80
N VAL A 131 10.96 9.74 2.66
CA VAL A 131 10.55 11.14 2.50
C VAL A 131 11.34 12.00 3.48
N ARG A 132 12.27 12.78 2.95
CA ARG A 132 13.08 13.72 3.74
C ARG A 132 12.27 14.93 4.17
N ALA A 133 12.67 15.59 5.25
CA ALA A 133 12.02 16.82 5.73
C ALA A 133 12.00 17.97 4.71
N GLY A 134 11.11 18.94 4.93
CA GLY A 134 11.00 20.18 4.14
C GLY A 134 9.95 20.15 3.02
N PHE A 135 9.11 19.13 2.97
CA PHE A 135 7.92 19.07 2.11
C PHE A 135 6.74 19.78 2.77
N GLU A 136 5.78 20.19 1.94
CA GLU A 136 4.46 20.63 2.37
C GLU A 136 3.43 19.74 1.66
N LEU A 137 2.46 19.22 2.41
CA LEU A 137 1.40 18.40 1.85
C LEU A 137 0.15 19.23 1.64
N LYS A 138 -0.54 18.96 0.54
CA LYS A 138 -1.81 19.58 0.20
C LYS A 138 -2.72 18.52 -0.41
N ALA A 139 -3.79 18.19 0.30
CA ALA A 139 -4.80 17.27 -0.20
C ALA A 139 -5.47 17.85 -1.46
N ASN A 140 -5.62 17.02 -2.48
CA ASN A 140 -6.59 17.24 -3.53
C ASN A 140 -7.99 16.91 -2.96
N PRO A 141 -8.87 17.90 -2.72
CA PRO A 141 -10.14 17.68 -2.05
C PRO A 141 -11.12 16.79 -2.83
N ASP A 142 -10.92 16.64 -4.13
CA ASP A 142 -11.75 15.77 -4.96
C ASP A 142 -11.49 14.28 -4.66
N GLU A 143 -10.32 13.94 -4.11
CA GLU A 143 -9.86 12.56 -3.93
C GLU A 143 -9.50 12.24 -2.48
N VAL A 144 -8.93 13.20 -1.75
CA VAL A 144 -8.39 13.06 -0.41
C VAL A 144 -9.11 13.99 0.55
N ALA A 145 -9.82 13.43 1.53
CA ALA A 145 -10.42 14.18 2.62
C ALA A 145 -9.42 14.50 3.73
N ASP A 146 -8.40 13.67 3.91
CA ASP A 146 -7.43 13.85 4.98
C ASP A 146 -6.08 13.18 4.67
N ILE A 147 -5.01 13.76 5.20
CA ILE A 147 -3.65 13.27 5.07
C ILE A 147 -3.09 13.10 6.47
N PHE A 148 -2.57 11.91 6.76
CA PHE A 148 -2.03 11.61 8.08
C PHE A 148 -0.88 10.62 7.99
N GLU A 149 -0.21 10.44 9.12
CA GLU A 149 0.91 9.53 9.26
C GLU A 149 0.59 8.49 10.33
N THR A 150 1.09 7.28 10.17
CA THR A 150 1.04 6.24 11.21
C THR A 150 2.45 5.72 11.47
N PRO A 151 2.89 5.53 12.73
CA PRO A 151 4.23 5.03 13.02
C PRO A 151 4.54 3.74 12.27
N PHE A 152 5.69 3.68 11.60
CA PHE A 152 6.11 2.48 10.88
C PHE A 152 6.24 1.29 11.83
N SER A 153 6.74 1.52 13.05
CA SER A 153 6.84 0.50 14.10
C SER A 153 5.48 -0.09 14.48
N PHE A 154 4.41 0.72 14.53
CA PHE A 154 3.06 0.23 14.76
C PHE A 154 2.60 -0.69 13.62
N LEU A 155 2.83 -0.26 12.37
CA LEU A 155 2.41 -1.02 11.18
C LEU A 155 3.24 -2.29 10.97
N MET A 156 4.45 -2.36 11.52
CA MET A 156 5.35 -3.52 11.48
C MET A 156 5.25 -4.40 12.73
N ASP A 157 4.21 -4.26 13.54
CA ASP A 157 3.92 -5.16 14.66
C ASP A 157 2.62 -5.93 14.39
N LEU A 158 2.74 -7.24 14.19
CA LEU A 158 1.60 -8.10 13.89
C LEU A 158 0.57 -8.17 15.03
N ALA A 159 0.96 -7.83 16.27
CA ALA A 159 0.02 -7.77 17.39
C ALA A 159 -1.04 -6.66 17.22
N ASN A 160 -0.78 -5.66 16.36
CA ASN A 160 -1.73 -4.59 16.06
C ASN A 160 -2.73 -4.97 14.96
N TYR A 161 -2.61 -6.15 14.35
CA TYR A 161 -3.50 -6.60 13.29
C TYR A 161 -4.51 -7.61 13.79
N GLU A 162 -5.77 -7.35 13.46
CA GLU A 162 -6.90 -8.24 13.66
C GLU A 162 -7.34 -8.84 12.32
N GLU A 163 -7.84 -10.08 12.36
CA GLU A 163 -8.54 -10.69 11.24
C GLU A 163 -10.05 -10.51 11.43
N HIS A 164 -10.70 -9.91 10.45
CA HIS A 164 -12.15 -9.79 10.41
C HIS A 164 -12.72 -10.58 9.24
N GLU A 165 -14.01 -10.91 9.34
CA GLU A 165 -14.77 -11.59 8.29
C GLU A 165 -16.00 -10.75 7.92
N ARG A 166 -16.30 -10.65 6.64
CA ARG A 166 -17.50 -10.00 6.11
C ARG A 166 -18.16 -10.86 5.05
N GLU A 167 -19.48 -10.97 5.14
CA GLU A 167 -20.29 -11.59 4.09
C GLU A 167 -20.44 -10.63 2.90
N MET A 168 -20.12 -11.13 1.72
CA MET A 168 -20.25 -10.41 0.45
C MET A 168 -21.68 -10.59 -0.10
N PRO A 169 -22.16 -9.73 -1.01
CA PRO A 169 -23.52 -9.84 -1.58
C PRO A 169 -23.85 -11.20 -2.23
N GLY A 170 -22.83 -11.97 -2.62
CA GLY A 170 -22.97 -13.32 -3.17
C GLY A 170 -23.00 -14.46 -2.13
N GLY A 171 -23.03 -14.15 -0.84
CA GLY A 171 -23.02 -15.14 0.26
C GLY A 171 -21.64 -15.71 0.61
N GLU A 172 -20.60 -15.36 -0.16
CA GLU A 172 -19.23 -15.70 0.16
C GLU A 172 -18.74 -14.88 1.37
N LYS A 173 -18.01 -15.53 2.27
CA LYS A 173 -17.34 -14.87 3.39
C LYS A 173 -15.93 -14.47 2.98
N ARG A 174 -15.62 -13.18 3.09
CA ARG A 174 -14.29 -12.64 2.86
C ARG A 174 -13.62 -12.28 4.17
N ARG A 175 -12.40 -12.75 4.34
CA ARG A 175 -11.55 -12.39 5.48
C ARG A 175 -10.55 -11.32 5.08
N PHE A 176 -10.26 -10.40 5.98
CA PHE A 176 -9.33 -9.30 5.74
C PHE A 176 -8.63 -8.90 7.04
N TYR A 177 -7.44 -8.34 6.88
CA TYR A 177 -6.72 -7.73 8.00
C TYR A 177 -7.21 -6.32 8.26
N ALA A 178 -7.19 -5.91 9.53
CA ALA A 178 -7.33 -4.53 9.93
C ALA A 178 -6.40 -4.18 11.09
N ALA A 179 -6.02 -2.91 11.19
CA ALA A 179 -5.30 -2.32 12.31
C ALA A 179 -5.89 -0.94 12.61
N THR A 180 -6.03 -0.58 13.88
CA THR A 180 -6.58 0.74 14.28
C THR A 180 -5.54 1.53 15.05
N HIS A 181 -5.15 2.70 14.51
CA HIS A 181 -4.22 3.63 15.17
C HIS A 181 -4.86 5.01 15.25
N ASP A 182 -4.98 5.60 16.45
CA ASP A 182 -5.58 6.92 16.68
C ASP A 182 -6.89 7.13 15.89
N GLU A 183 -7.83 6.18 16.06
CA GLU A 183 -9.15 6.16 15.38
C GLU A 183 -9.10 5.95 13.86
N ARG A 184 -7.91 5.77 13.27
CA ARG A 184 -7.72 5.44 11.85
C ARG A 184 -7.84 3.94 11.66
N TYR A 185 -8.95 3.52 11.06
CA TYR A 185 -9.20 2.12 10.71
C TYR A 185 -8.52 1.79 9.37
N ILE A 186 -7.37 1.11 9.43
CA ILE A 186 -6.57 0.68 8.28
C ILE A 186 -6.94 -0.76 7.97
N TRP A 187 -7.59 -1.04 6.84
CA TRP A 187 -8.15 -2.37 6.58
C TRP A 187 -8.10 -2.78 5.11
N GLY A 188 -8.42 -4.04 4.83
CA GLY A 188 -8.52 -4.56 3.47
C GLY A 188 -7.17 -4.52 2.75
N ALA A 189 -7.16 -4.09 1.49
CA ALA A 189 -5.96 -4.09 0.65
C ALA A 189 -4.79 -3.30 1.27
N THR A 190 -5.06 -2.16 1.92
CA THR A 190 -3.99 -1.36 2.55
C THR A 190 -3.34 -2.11 3.72
N ALA A 191 -4.13 -2.69 4.62
CA ALA A 191 -3.60 -3.51 5.70
C ALA A 191 -2.88 -4.77 5.17
N GLY A 192 -3.42 -5.39 4.11
CA GLY A 192 -2.79 -6.53 3.44
C GLY A 192 -1.43 -6.19 2.83
N ILE A 193 -1.31 -5.05 2.15
CA ILE A 193 -0.04 -4.55 1.59
C ILE A 193 0.99 -4.29 2.69
N LEU A 194 0.59 -3.66 3.80
CA LEU A 194 1.49 -3.36 4.92
C LEU A 194 1.94 -4.63 5.65
N ARG A 195 1.04 -5.61 5.80
CA ARG A 195 1.39 -6.93 6.34
C ARG A 195 2.30 -7.72 5.39
N ALA A 196 2.10 -7.60 4.08
CA ALA A 196 2.99 -8.17 3.08
C ALA A 196 4.40 -7.54 3.13
N LEU A 197 4.48 -6.22 3.39
CA LEU A 197 5.75 -5.55 3.66
C LEU A 197 6.40 -6.09 4.95
N TYR A 198 5.66 -6.27 6.04
CA TYR A 198 6.19 -6.91 7.25
C TYR A 198 6.79 -8.28 6.96
N GLU A 199 6.05 -9.15 6.27
CA GLU A 199 6.53 -10.49 5.92
C GLU A 199 7.79 -10.44 5.04
N ARG A 200 7.88 -9.44 4.15
CA ARG A 200 9.05 -9.23 3.30
C ARG A 200 10.28 -8.77 4.08
N LEU A 201 10.10 -7.87 5.04
CA LEU A 201 11.19 -7.30 5.82
C LEU A 201 11.65 -8.22 6.97
N TYR A 202 10.73 -8.94 7.61
CA TYR A 202 10.99 -9.71 8.82
C TYR A 202 10.80 -11.22 8.65
N GLY A 203 10.09 -11.68 7.61
CA GLY A 203 9.77 -13.09 7.42
C GLY A 203 10.98 -13.98 7.14
N ALA A 204 12.06 -13.44 6.57
CA ALA A 204 13.32 -14.16 6.42
C ALA A 204 14.05 -14.39 7.77
N ALA A 205 13.74 -13.60 8.81
CA ALA A 205 14.31 -13.74 10.15
C ALA A 205 13.57 -14.77 11.03
N LEU A 206 12.48 -15.36 10.53
CA LEU A 206 11.64 -16.36 11.22
C LEU A 206 11.70 -17.76 10.55
N ALA A 207 12.54 -17.95 9.54
CA ALA A 207 12.78 -19.22 8.84
C ALA A 207 14.18 -19.77 9.16
#